data_AF-A0A7L3MRW6-F1
#
_entry.id   AF-A0A7L3MRW6-F1
#
_cell.length_a   1.000
_cell.length_b   1.000
_cell.length_c   1.000
_cell.angle_alpha   90.00
_cell.angle_beta   90.00
_cell.angle_gamma   90.00
#
_symmetry.space_group_name_H-M   'P 1'
#
loop_
_entity.id
_entity.type
_entity.pdbx_description
1 polymer ?
#
loop_
_entity_poly.entity_id
_entity_poly.type
_entity_poly.pdbx_seq_one_letter_code
_entity_poly.pdbx_strand_id
1 'polypeptide(L)'
;GKESSQDEQGAAAIYTTQMDDHLGTVAVQHREVQGHESETFRAYFKQGLIYKKGGVASGMKHVETNTYNIQRLLHVKGKKNVVAGEV
;
A
#
# COMPACT_ATOMS: atom_id res chain seq x y z
N GLY A 1 1.14 0.47 6.34
CA GLY A 1 -0.29 0.85 6.30
C GLY A 1 -0.67 1.53 7.60
N LYS A 2 -1.92 1.94 7.78
CA LYS A 2 -2.38 2.53 9.05
C LYS A 2 -2.35 1.52 10.21
N GLU A 3 -2.61 0.25 9.90
CA GLU A 3 -2.70 -0.84 10.89
C GLU A 3 -1.45 -1.74 10.94
N SER A 4 -0.36 -1.38 10.23
CA SER A 4 0.88 -2.17 10.28
C SER A 4 1.61 -2.00 11.61
N SER A 5 2.18 -3.08 12.12
CA SER A 5 2.94 -3.09 13.37
C SER A 5 4.25 -2.29 13.27
N GLN A 6 4.87 -2.00 14.42
CA GLN A 6 6.18 -1.34 14.45
C GLN A 6 7.25 -2.17 13.74
N ASP A 7 7.25 -3.48 13.96
CA ASP A 7 8.23 -4.39 13.34
C ASP A 7 8.03 -4.49 11.82
N GLU A 8 6.79 -4.53 11.34
CA GLU A 8 6.49 -4.53 9.90
C GLU A 8 6.96 -3.24 9.23
N GLN A 9 6.79 -2.10 9.89
CA GLN A 9 7.29 -0.81 9.41
C GLN A 9 8.82 -0.75 9.41
N GLY A 10 9.45 -1.28 10.47
CA GLY A 10 10.91 -1.37 10.57
C GLY A 10 11.51 -2.27 9.50
N ALA A 11 10.89 -3.45 9.27
CA ALA A 11 11.29 -4.37 8.21
C ALA A 11 11.21 -3.71 6.82
N ALA A 12 10.14 -2.96 6.52
CA ALA A 12 10.01 -2.25 5.26
C ALA A 12 11.13 -1.21 5.04
N ALA A 13 11.53 -0.48 6.09
CA ALA A 13 12.64 0.46 6.02
C ALA A 13 13.97 -0.26 5.75
N ILE A 14 14.24 -1.35 6.47
CA ILE A 14 15.46 -2.17 6.29
C ILE A 14 15.54 -2.72 4.86
N TYR A 15 14.44 -3.28 4.35
CA TYR A 15 14.40 -3.80 2.98
C TYR A 15 14.61 -2.71 1.93
N THR A 16 14.11 -1.48 2.17
CA THR A 16 14.31 -0.35 1.26
C THR A 16 15.79 0.02 1.18
N THR A 17 16.48 0.09 2.31
CA THR A 17 17.92 0.35 2.36
C THR A 17 18.73 -0.75 1.66
N GLN A 18 18.44 -2.03 1.97
CA GLN A 18 19.12 -3.16 1.32
C GLN A 18 18.91 -3.17 -0.19
N MET A 19 17.71 -2.79 -0.66
CA MET A 19 17.41 -2.69 -2.09
C MET A 19 18.20 -1.56 -2.76
N ASP A 20 18.31 -0.41 -2.13
CA ASP A 20 19.11 0.70 -2.66
C ASP A 20 20.60 0.37 -2.72
N ASP A 21 21.13 -0.25 -1.67
CA ASP A 21 22.51 -0.77 -1.65
C ASP A 21 22.74 -1.76 -2.81
N HIS A 22 21.78 -2.66 -3.07
CA HIS A 22 21.84 -3.60 -4.18
C HIS A 22 21.80 -2.93 -5.55
N LEU A 23 21.12 -1.78 -5.68
CA LEU A 23 21.05 -0.99 -6.90
C LEU A 23 22.21 0.00 -7.06
N GLY A 24 23.18 -0.02 -6.14
CA GLY A 24 24.37 0.84 -6.20
C GLY A 24 24.14 2.25 -5.66
N THR A 25 23.22 2.41 -4.70
CA THR A 25 22.95 3.65 -3.94
C THR A 25 22.56 4.86 -4.79
N VAL A 26 21.97 4.62 -5.96
CA VAL A 26 21.49 5.66 -6.89
C VAL A 26 19.98 5.90 -6.80
N ALA A 27 19.24 5.08 -6.03
CA ALA A 27 17.78 5.19 -6.01
C ALA A 27 17.33 6.33 -5.09
N VAL A 28 16.27 7.04 -5.51
CA VAL A 28 15.60 8.02 -4.66
C VAL A 28 14.58 7.30 -3.80
N GLN A 29 14.80 7.28 -2.48
CA GLN A 29 13.92 6.63 -1.52
C GLN A 29 12.80 7.58 -1.07
N HIS A 30 11.58 7.06 -0.98
CA HIS A 30 10.42 7.78 -0.46
C HIS A 30 9.72 6.97 0.63
N ARG A 31 9.31 7.63 1.72
CA ARG A 31 8.48 7.02 2.76
C ARG A 31 7.02 7.39 2.54
N GLU A 32 6.22 6.39 2.16
CA GLU A 32 4.80 6.57 1.89
C GLU A 32 3.94 6.11 3.08
N VAL A 33 3.05 6.98 3.55
CA VAL A 33 2.13 6.69 4.68
C VAL A 33 0.70 6.74 4.16
N GLN A 34 -0.12 5.78 4.60
CA GLN A 34 -1.51 5.64 4.14
C GLN A 34 -2.30 6.94 4.35
N GLY A 35 -2.85 7.49 3.26
CA GLY A 35 -3.63 8.73 3.22
C GLY A 35 -2.80 10.01 3.07
N HIS A 36 -1.48 9.90 3.15
CA HIS A 36 -0.51 10.99 3.03
C HIS A 36 0.59 10.66 2.01
N GLU A 37 0.26 9.86 1.00
CA GLU A 37 1.20 9.47 -0.04
C GLU A 37 1.58 10.65 -0.94
N SER A 38 2.81 10.64 -1.43
CA SER A 38 3.35 11.63 -2.35
C SER A 38 2.56 11.66 -3.67
N GLU A 39 2.55 12.82 -4.34
CA GLU A 39 1.92 12.91 -5.66
C GLU A 39 2.58 11.96 -6.68
N THR A 40 3.90 11.80 -6.61
CA THR A 40 4.67 10.86 -7.45
C THR A 40 4.17 9.44 -7.28
N PHE A 41 4.04 8.96 -6.04
CA PHE A 41 3.55 7.60 -5.76
C PHE A 41 2.11 7.41 -6.25
N ARG A 42 1.23 8.38 -5.97
CA ARG A 42 -0.18 8.34 -6.38
C ARG A 42 -0.32 8.35 -7.91
N ALA A 43 0.59 9.03 -8.62
CA ALA A 43 0.58 9.10 -10.07
C ALA A 43 0.83 7.73 -10.75
N TYR A 44 1.41 6.75 -10.07
CA TYR A 44 1.57 5.38 -10.60
C TYR A 44 0.24 4.63 -10.70
N PHE A 45 -0.75 4.96 -9.85
CA PHE A 45 -2.04 4.27 -9.81
C PHE A 45 -3.13 5.09 -10.51
N LYS A 46 -3.24 4.94 -11.83
CA LYS A 46 -4.16 5.75 -12.66
C LYS A 46 -5.64 5.57 -12.28
N GLN A 47 -6.01 4.39 -11.80
CA GLN A 47 -7.38 4.08 -11.34
C GLN A 47 -7.61 4.43 -9.85
N GLY A 48 -6.60 5.01 -9.18
CA GLY A 48 -6.65 5.32 -7.75
C GLY A 48 -6.14 4.19 -6.86
N LEU A 49 -6.18 4.44 -5.55
CA LEU A 49 -5.68 3.53 -4.52
C LEU A 49 -6.85 2.82 -3.82
N ILE A 50 -6.69 1.53 -3.54
CA ILE A 50 -7.65 0.75 -2.76
C ILE A 50 -6.99 0.36 -1.43
N TYR A 51 -7.54 0.85 -0.32
CA TYR A 51 -7.15 0.40 1.02
C TYR A 51 -8.06 -0.75 1.45
N LYS A 52 -7.47 -1.94 1.54
CA LYS A 52 -8.15 -3.13 2.05
C LYS A 52 -7.96 -3.20 3.56
N LYS A 53 -8.99 -3.63 4.29
CA LYS A 53 -8.87 -3.96 5.72
C LYS A 53 -8.11 -5.27 5.88
N GLY A 54 -7.43 -5.44 7.02
CA GLY A 54 -6.63 -6.63 7.31
C GLY A 54 -5.22 -6.58 6.73
N GLY A 55 -4.55 -7.72 6.71
CA GLY A 55 -3.16 -7.86 6.29
C GLY A 55 -2.62 -9.27 6.53
N VAL A 56 -1.30 -9.41 6.60
CA VAL A 56 -0.64 -10.71 6.82
C VAL A 56 -1.07 -11.32 8.16
N ALA A 57 -1.13 -10.50 9.22
CA ALA A 57 -1.58 -10.92 10.55
C ALA A 57 -3.03 -11.47 10.55
N SER A 58 -3.89 -10.97 9.66
CA SER A 58 -5.27 -11.46 9.51
C SER A 58 -5.42 -12.55 8.44
N GLY A 59 -4.30 -13.13 7.97
CA GLY A 59 -4.29 -14.23 7.00
C GLY A 59 -4.58 -13.84 5.55
N MET A 60 -4.62 -12.54 5.22
CA MET A 60 -4.87 -12.10 3.85
C MET A 60 -3.60 -12.23 3.00
N LYS A 61 -3.73 -12.91 1.86
CA LYS A 61 -2.71 -12.96 0.80
C LYS A 61 -3.23 -12.25 -0.44
N HIS A 62 -2.34 -11.59 -1.17
CA HIS A 62 -2.65 -11.10 -2.51
C HIS A 62 -2.60 -12.28 -3.48
N VAL A 63 -3.68 -13.06 -3.55
CA VAL A 63 -3.84 -14.12 -4.56
C VAL A 63 -5.23 -13.92 -5.17
N GLU A 64 -5.24 -13.50 -6.44
CA GLU A 64 -6.47 -13.43 -7.24
C GLU A 64 -6.76 -14.83 -7.81
N THR A 65 -7.45 -15.66 -7.03
CA THR A 65 -8.08 -16.87 -7.55
C THR A 65 -9.59 -16.70 -7.51
N ASN A 66 -10.22 -16.66 -8.70
CA ASN A 66 -11.64 -16.98 -8.93
C ASN A 66 -12.59 -16.52 -7.81
N THR A 67 -12.59 -15.21 -7.54
CA THR A 67 -13.26 -14.69 -6.35
C THR A 67 -14.74 -14.45 -6.64
N TYR A 68 -15.55 -15.48 -6.39
CA TYR A 68 -17.02 -15.39 -6.39
C TYR A 68 -17.50 -15.09 -4.95
N ASN A 69 -18.57 -14.32 -4.78
CA ASN A 69 -19.18 -13.95 -3.48
C ASN A 69 -18.36 -13.01 -2.57
N ILE A 70 -17.73 -11.97 -3.11
CA ILE A 70 -17.06 -10.95 -2.28
C ILE A 70 -18.11 -10.05 -1.62
N GLN A 71 -18.24 -10.13 -0.29
CA GLN A 71 -19.03 -9.18 0.51
C GLN A 71 -18.11 -8.13 1.14
N ARG A 72 -18.09 -6.93 0.56
CA ARG A 72 -17.34 -5.78 1.10
C ARG A 72 -18.01 -4.47 0.73
N LEU A 73 -17.77 -3.45 1.54
CA LEU A 73 -18.22 -2.09 1.27
C LEU A 73 -17.00 -1.18 1.08
N LEU A 74 -17.02 -0.37 0.02
CA LEU A 74 -15.97 0.59 -0.29
C LEU A 74 -16.50 2.01 -0.17
N HIS A 75 -15.86 2.82 0.67
CA HIS A 75 -16.08 4.26 0.69
C HIS A 75 -15.07 4.93 -0.26
N VAL A 76 -15.58 5.40 -1.40
CA VAL A 76 -14.80 6.07 -2.44
C VAL A 76 -14.79 7.58 -2.21
N LYS A 77 -13.61 8.20 -2.20
CA LYS A 77 -13.43 9.64 -2.02
C LYS A 77 -12.30 10.21 -2.90
N GLY A 78 -12.35 11.52 -3.12
CA GLY A 78 -11.34 12.27 -3.86
C GLY A 78 -11.73 12.57 -5.31
N LYS A 79 -11.18 13.67 -5.86
CA LYS A 79 -11.45 14.14 -7.24
C LYS A 79 -10.25 13.90 -8.17
N LYS A 80 -9.08 14.50 -7.85
CA LYS A 80 -7.83 14.32 -8.63
C LYS A 80 -7.17 12.98 -8.32
N ASN A 81 -7.16 12.61 -7.04
CA ASN A 81 -6.52 11.40 -6.54
C ASN A 81 -7.57 10.55 -5.83
N VAL A 82 -8.18 9.62 -6.56
CA VAL A 82 -9.27 8.76 -6.06
C VAL A 82 -8.72 7.70 -5.11
N VAL A 83 -9.41 7.51 -3.99
CA VAL A 83 -9.08 6.50 -2.98
C VAL A 83 -10.36 5.77 -2.57
N ALA A 84 -10.33 4.44 -2.55
CA ALA A 84 -11.40 3.59 -2.05
C ALA A 84 -10.94 2.85 -0.79
N GLY A 85 -11.55 3.14 0.36
CA GLY A 85 -11.26 2.43 1.60
C GLY A 85 -12.35 1.43 1.95
N GLU A 86 -12.00 0.21 2.35
CA GLU A 86 -12.96 -0.75 2.93
C GLU A 86 -13.47 -0.23 4.29
N VAL A 87 -14.80 -0.26 4.49
CA VAL A 87 -15.50 0.23 5.69
C VAL A 87 -16.29 -0.86 6.39
#